data_AF-T0Z327-F1
#
_entry.id   AF-T0Z327-F1
#
_cell.length_a   1.000
_cell.length_b   1.000
_cell.length_c   1.000
_cell.angle_alpha   90.00
_cell.angle_beta   90.00
_cell.angle_gamma   90.00
#
_symmetry.space_group_name_H-M   'P 1'
#
loop_
_entity.id
_entity.type
_entity.pdbx_description
1 polymer ?
#
loop_
_entity_poly.entity_id
_entity_poly.type
_entity_poly.pdbx_seq_one_letter_code
_entity_poly.pdbx_strand_id
1 'polypeptide(L)'
;MVAEKVVRFQGKNRDLNQLAQQIETSLQSQGYKTQSAEVPSGRVVQARKGGILSDIITAERAFTILLTGSPDDFSVRIGIGKFVQNLAVMAAESILLSWLFLGVDVPEMLWTRHVEKELINEIRRL
;
A
#
# COMPACT_ATOMS: atom_id res chain seq x y z
N MET A 1 -17.89 4.32 -4.48
CA MET A 1 -16.62 3.60 -4.68
C MET A 1 -15.51 4.61 -4.45
N VAL A 2 -14.62 4.42 -3.49
CA VAL A 2 -13.28 5.02 -3.57
C VAL A 2 -12.34 3.98 -2.97
N ALA A 3 -11.60 3.27 -3.82
CA ALA A 3 -10.65 2.22 -3.43
C ALA A 3 -9.37 2.80 -2.82
N GLU A 4 -9.44 4.05 -2.34
CA GLU A 4 -8.31 4.87 -1.98
C GLU A 4 -8.64 5.76 -0.78
N LYS A 5 -7.69 5.86 0.14
CA LYS A 5 -7.77 6.73 1.31
C LYS A 5 -6.48 7.50 1.46
N VAL A 6 -6.58 8.82 1.59
CA VAL A 6 -5.44 9.70 1.87
C VAL A 6 -5.54 10.19 3.31
N VAL A 7 -4.46 10.01 4.07
CA VAL A 7 -4.34 10.51 5.45
C VAL A 7 -3.11 11.42 5.50
N ARG A 8 -3.30 12.65 5.96
CA ARG A 8 -2.21 13.63 6.12
C ARG A 8 -1.79 13.71 7.58
N PHE A 9 -0.48 13.80 7.80
CA PHE A 9 0.15 13.92 9.11
C PHE A 9 1.04 15.15 9.12
N GLN A 10 0.90 15.98 10.15
CA GLN A 10 1.66 17.22 10.33
C GLN A 10 2.30 17.26 11.72
N GLY A 11 3.50 17.85 11.84
CA GLY A 11 4.24 18.04 13.08
C GLY A 11 4.72 16.72 13.73
N LYS A 12 4.95 15.68 12.93
CA LYS A 12 5.36 14.36 13.42
C LYS A 12 6.87 14.13 13.35
N ASN A 13 7.59 14.89 12.52
CA ASN A 13 9.03 14.77 12.25
C ASN A 13 9.48 13.29 12.12
N ARG A 14 8.78 12.55 11.25
CA ARG A 14 9.02 11.11 11.05
C ARG A 14 9.82 10.91 9.76
N ASP A 15 10.89 10.13 9.85
CA ASP A 15 11.61 9.69 8.67
C ASP A 15 10.73 8.74 7.85
N LEU A 16 10.46 9.10 6.59
CA LEU A 16 9.57 8.34 5.70
C LEU A 16 10.17 6.99 5.30
N ASN A 17 11.49 6.86 5.32
CA ASN A 17 12.17 5.60 5.02
C ASN A 17 12.00 4.62 6.18
N GLN A 18 12.19 5.09 7.41
CA GLN A 18 11.92 4.30 8.62
C GLN A 18 10.45 3.91 8.71
N LEU A 19 9.52 4.83 8.40
CA LEU A 19 8.09 4.54 8.39
C LEU A 19 7.74 3.46 7.36
N ALA A 20 8.26 3.55 6.13
CA ALA A 20 8.07 2.54 5.10
C ALA A 20 8.56 1.16 5.57
N GLN A 21 9.76 1.12 6.15
CA GLN A 21 10.38 -0.12 6.62
C GLN A 21 9.62 -0.74 7.81
N GLN A 22 9.08 0.09 8.72
CA GLN A 22 8.22 -0.38 9.81
C GLN A 22 6.91 -0.98 9.29
N ILE A 23 6.28 -0.33 8.31
CA ILE A 23 5.06 -0.84 7.65
C ILE A 23 5.36 -2.19 6.99
N GLU A 24 6.45 -2.29 6.24
CA GLU A 24 6.86 -3.56 5.62
C GLU A 24 7.07 -4.66 6.65
N THR A 25 7.81 -4.37 7.72
CA THR A 25 8.11 -5.36 8.78
C THR A 25 6.82 -5.82 9.48
N SER A 26 5.90 -4.89 9.75
CA SER A 26 4.61 -5.21 10.37
C SER A 26 3.79 -6.14 9.47
N LEU A 27 3.71 -5.83 8.17
CA LEU A 27 2.94 -6.62 7.20
C LEU A 27 3.60 -8.00 6.96
N GLN A 28 4.92 -8.07 6.87
CA GLN A 28 5.66 -9.34 6.77
C GLN A 28 5.40 -10.25 7.97
N SER A 29 5.36 -9.68 9.19
CA SER A 29 5.09 -10.45 10.42
C SER A 29 3.70 -11.11 10.42
N GLN A 30 2.78 -10.61 9.61
CA GLN A 30 1.41 -11.10 9.46
C GLN A 30 1.23 -12.02 8.24
N GLY A 31 2.31 -12.41 7.58
CA GLY A 31 2.28 -13.32 6.44
C GLY A 31 2.02 -12.64 5.10
N TYR A 32 2.11 -11.31 5.02
CA TYR A 32 2.08 -10.63 3.73
C TYR A 32 3.44 -10.73 3.05
N LYS A 33 3.42 -10.98 1.74
CA LYS A 33 4.56 -10.74 0.86
C LYS A 33 4.60 -9.25 0.53
N THR A 34 5.61 -8.55 1.02
CA THR A 34 5.78 -7.12 0.80
C THR A 34 6.90 -6.82 -0.20
N GLN A 35 6.88 -5.61 -0.73
CA GLN A 35 7.97 -5.01 -1.50
C GLN A 35 7.86 -3.48 -1.37
N SER A 36 8.99 -2.78 -1.43
CA SER A 36 9.01 -1.33 -1.46
C SER A 36 9.90 -0.81 -2.58
N ALA A 37 9.61 0.41 -3.04
CA ALA A 37 10.42 1.12 -4.01
C ALA A 37 10.37 2.62 -3.74
N GLU A 38 11.45 3.30 -4.10
CA GLU A 38 11.48 4.76 -4.15
C GLU A 38 10.88 5.24 -5.46
N VAL A 39 9.99 6.22 -5.38
CA VAL A 39 9.34 6.87 -6.52
C VAL A 39 9.64 8.36 -6.48
N PRO A 40 9.56 9.10 -7.59
CA PRO A 40 9.87 10.54 -7.61
C PRO A 40 9.06 11.39 -6.60
N SER A 41 7.88 10.91 -6.19
CA SER A 41 7.01 11.58 -5.23
C SER A 41 7.22 11.16 -3.77
N GLY A 42 8.04 10.13 -3.50
CA GLY A 42 8.29 9.59 -2.17
C GLY A 42 8.59 8.09 -2.17
N ARG A 43 7.91 7.31 -1.34
CA ARG A 43 8.14 5.86 -1.22
C ARG A 43 6.84 5.08 -1.31
N VAL A 44 6.87 4.01 -2.08
CA VAL A 44 5.73 3.10 -2.23
C VAL A 44 6.05 1.77 -1.56
N VAL A 45 5.08 1.26 -0.81
CA VAL A 45 5.09 -0.08 -0.23
C VAL A 45 3.91 -0.83 -0.80
N GLN A 46 4.16 -2.02 -1.34
CA GLN A 46 3.11 -2.95 -1.72
C GLN A 46 3.11 -4.17 -0.82
N ALA A 47 1.92 -4.65 -0.49
CA ALA A 47 1.75 -5.86 0.31
C ALA A 47 0.65 -6.73 -0.28
N ARG A 48 0.98 -7.99 -0.55
CA ARG A 48 0.07 -9.02 -1.04
C ARG A 48 0.00 -10.14 -0.02
N LYS A 49 -1.21 -10.54 0.39
CA LYS A 49 -1.39 -11.71 1.25
C LYS A 49 -1.00 -12.95 0.43
N GLY A 50 -0.03 -13.72 0.91
CA GLY A 50 0.43 -14.96 0.26
C GLY A 50 0.16 -16.18 1.14
N GLY A 51 0.17 -17.38 0.55
CA GLY A 51 0.12 -18.66 1.29
C GLY A 51 -1.18 -19.45 1.10
N ILE A 52 -1.40 -20.45 1.96
CA ILE A 52 -2.49 -21.45 1.90
C ILE A 52 -3.90 -20.84 2.05
N LEU A 53 -3.99 -19.58 2.51
CA LEU A 53 -5.22 -18.79 2.55
C LEU A 53 -5.58 -18.15 1.19
N SER A 54 -4.79 -18.41 0.13
CA SER A 54 -5.03 -17.93 -1.24
C SER A 54 -6.21 -18.62 -1.93
N ASP A 55 -6.80 -19.66 -1.34
CA ASP A 55 -7.91 -20.43 -1.93
C ASP A 55 -9.22 -19.64 -2.09
N ILE A 56 -9.36 -18.48 -1.44
CA ILE A 56 -10.59 -17.67 -1.44
C ILE A 56 -10.44 -16.36 -2.24
N ILE A 57 -9.22 -15.95 -2.61
CA ILE A 57 -8.92 -14.58 -3.04
C ILE A 57 -8.10 -14.57 -4.33
N THR A 58 -8.52 -13.76 -5.31
CA THR A 58 -7.73 -13.51 -6.54
C THR A 58 -6.29 -13.14 -6.17
N ALA A 59 -5.39 -14.06 -6.50
CA ALA A 59 -3.97 -14.03 -6.17
C ALA A 59 -3.25 -12.76 -6.68
N GLU A 60 -3.85 -11.92 -7.50
CA GLU A 60 -3.15 -10.79 -8.13
C GLU A 60 -3.30 -9.46 -7.40
N ARG A 61 -4.00 -9.40 -6.26
CA ARG A 61 -4.26 -8.13 -5.55
C ARG A 61 -3.17 -7.78 -4.55
N ALA A 62 -2.88 -6.48 -4.47
CA ALA A 62 -1.96 -5.90 -3.51
C ALA A 62 -2.55 -4.64 -2.90
N PHE A 63 -2.24 -4.43 -1.63
CA PHE A 63 -2.28 -3.12 -1.03
C PHE A 63 -1.13 -2.29 -1.55
N THR A 64 -1.40 -1.03 -1.84
CA THR A 64 -0.39 -0.04 -2.19
C THR A 64 -0.49 1.09 -1.17
N ILE A 65 0.62 1.37 -0.50
CA ILE A 65 0.77 2.46 0.45
C ILE A 65 1.83 3.40 -0.13
N LEU A 66 1.43 4.62 -0.46
CA LEU A 66 2.30 5.66 -0.97
C LEU A 66 2.51 6.72 0.12
N LEU A 67 3.77 6.89 0.50
CA LEU A 67 4.24 7.89 1.45
C LEU A 67 4.85 9.03 0.66
N THR A 68 4.29 10.23 0.79
CA THR A 68 4.70 11.42 0.00
C THR A 68 4.81 12.65 0.90
N GLY A 69 5.70 13.58 0.57
CA GLY A 69 5.89 14.82 1.32
C GLY A 69 7.19 14.84 2.12
N SER A 70 7.21 15.62 3.20
CA SER A 70 8.38 15.86 4.04
C SER A 70 8.19 15.24 5.43
N PRO A 71 9.27 14.94 6.18
CA PRO A 71 9.17 14.35 7.52
C PRO A 71 8.22 15.06 8.49
N ASP A 72 8.09 16.39 8.35
CA ASP A 72 7.20 17.22 9.17
C ASP A 72 5.76 17.33 8.62
N ASP A 73 5.56 17.17 7.32
CA ASP A 73 4.25 17.20 6.65
C ASP A 73 4.21 16.15 5.52
N PHE A 74 3.61 15.00 5.82
CA PHE A 74 3.53 13.89 4.87
C PHE A 74 2.11 13.35 4.73
N SER A 75 1.84 12.80 3.56
CA SER A 75 0.58 12.12 3.22
C SER A 75 0.82 10.65 2.98
N VAL A 76 -0.03 9.83 3.59
CA VAL A 76 -0.11 8.39 3.41
C VAL A 76 -1.34 8.11 2.56
N ARG A 77 -1.13 7.72 1.31
CA ARG A 77 -2.18 7.32 0.37
C ARG A 77 -2.22 5.81 0.31
N ILE A 78 -3.34 5.22 0.67
CA ILE A 78 -3.55 3.77 0.75
C ILE A 78 -4.57 3.41 -0.32
N GLY A 79 -4.25 2.42 -1.15
CA GLY A 79 -5.14 1.92 -2.18
C GLY A 79 -5.04 0.41 -2.35
N ILE A 80 -6.00 -0.16 -3.07
CA ILE A 80 -6.01 -1.58 -3.43
C ILE A 80 -5.90 -1.68 -4.95
N GLY A 81 -4.82 -2.30 -5.43
CA GLY A 81 -4.52 -2.44 -6.85
C GLY A 81 -3.97 -3.82 -7.20
N LYS A 82 -3.34 -3.93 -8.37
CA LYS A 82 -2.62 -5.13 -8.80
C LYS A 82 -1.22 -5.19 -8.15
N PHE A 83 -0.79 -6.39 -7.80
CA PHE A 83 0.59 -6.63 -7.36
C PHE A 83 1.55 -6.50 -8.55
N VAL A 84 2.48 -5.55 -8.48
CA VAL A 84 3.46 -5.31 -9.54
C VAL A 84 4.69 -6.19 -9.30
N GLN A 85 5.08 -7.06 -10.23
CA GLN A 85 6.20 -8.00 -9.96
C GLN A 85 7.57 -7.31 -9.85
N ASN A 86 7.76 -6.19 -10.55
CA ASN A 86 9.03 -5.44 -10.60
C ASN A 86 8.81 -3.98 -10.20
N LEU A 87 8.36 -3.76 -8.96
CA LEU A 87 8.00 -2.42 -8.49
C LEU A 87 9.17 -1.43 -8.59
N ALA A 88 10.40 -1.87 -8.30
CA ALA A 88 11.59 -1.03 -8.41
C ALA A 88 11.87 -0.57 -9.85
N VAL A 89 11.63 -1.43 -10.86
CA VAL A 89 11.82 -1.08 -12.27
C VAL A 89 10.74 -0.10 -12.73
N MET A 90 9.48 -0.38 -12.38
CA MET A 90 8.36 0.48 -12.77
C MET A 90 8.31 1.80 -11.99
N ALA A 91 8.94 1.87 -10.80
CA ALA A 91 8.96 3.08 -9.99
C ALA A 91 9.73 4.25 -10.64
N ALA A 92 10.58 3.95 -11.61
CA ALA A 92 11.22 4.94 -12.46
C ALA A 92 10.23 5.64 -13.42
N GLU A 93 9.03 5.08 -13.62
CA GLU A 93 8.04 5.59 -14.57
C GLU A 93 6.95 6.40 -13.86
N SER A 94 6.60 7.57 -14.42
CA SER A 94 5.53 8.42 -13.89
C SER A 94 4.14 7.77 -13.98
N ILE A 95 3.96 6.81 -14.89
CA ILE A 95 2.71 6.09 -15.15
C ILE A 95 2.37 5.08 -14.04
N LEU A 96 3.38 4.63 -13.27
CA LEU A 96 3.19 3.61 -12.24
C LEU A 96 2.13 4.02 -11.21
N LEU A 97 2.13 5.26 -10.74
CA LEU A 97 1.20 5.71 -9.70
C LEU A 97 -0.25 5.62 -10.20
N SER A 98 -0.52 6.07 -11.42
CA SER A 98 -1.85 5.96 -12.02
C SER A 98 -2.29 4.50 -12.12
N TRP A 99 -1.37 3.58 -12.43
CA TRP A 99 -1.64 2.15 -12.50
C TRP A 99 -1.88 1.50 -11.13
N LEU A 100 -1.10 1.89 -10.12
CA LEU A 100 -1.17 1.37 -8.75
C LEU A 100 -2.48 1.73 -8.04
N PHE A 101 -3.05 2.87 -8.41
CA PHE A 101 -4.29 3.41 -7.84
C PHE A 101 -5.47 3.33 -8.82
N LEU A 102 -5.30 2.69 -10.00
CA LEU A 102 -6.40 2.52 -10.94
C LEU A 102 -7.46 1.58 -10.33
N GLY A 103 -8.69 2.07 -10.24
CA GLY A 103 -9.82 1.27 -9.77
C GLY A 103 -10.00 0.03 -10.64
N VAL A 104 -9.92 -1.15 -10.03
CA VAL A 104 -10.23 -2.42 -10.71
C VAL A 104 -11.76 -2.55 -10.78
N ASP A 105 -12.33 -2.59 -12.00
CA ASP A 105 -13.75 -2.83 -12.33
C ASP A 105 -14.17 -4.28 -12.03
N VAL A 106 -13.89 -4.74 -10.81
CA VAL A 106 -14.10 -6.12 -10.39
C VAL A 106 -15.29 -6.10 -9.42
N PRO A 107 -16.37 -6.87 -9.68
CA PRO A 107 -17.62 -6.88 -8.88
C PRO A 107 -17.47 -7.15 -7.37
N GLU A 108 -16.28 -7.52 -6.90
CA GLU A 108 -15.83 -7.74 -5.52
C GLU A 108 -15.88 -6.50 -4.60
N MET A 109 -17.01 -5.79 -4.54
CA MET A 109 -17.26 -4.71 -3.56
C MET A 109 -17.26 -5.20 -2.10
N LEU A 110 -17.40 -6.50 -1.86
CA LEU A 110 -17.37 -7.13 -0.53
C LEU A 110 -15.94 -7.28 0.02
N TRP A 111 -14.94 -7.45 -0.87
CA TRP A 111 -13.52 -7.58 -0.51
C TRP A 111 -12.95 -6.25 0.01
N THR A 112 -13.21 -5.15 -0.70
CA THR A 112 -12.68 -3.82 -0.35
C THR A 112 -12.99 -3.47 1.10
N ARG A 113 -14.22 -3.69 1.58
CA ARG A 113 -14.61 -3.31 2.96
C ARG A 113 -13.94 -4.14 4.04
N HIS A 114 -13.76 -5.44 3.84
CA HIS A 114 -13.17 -6.32 4.86
C HIS A 114 -11.68 -6.01 5.04
N VAL A 115 -11.00 -5.85 3.92
CA VAL A 115 -9.55 -5.73 3.78
C VAL A 115 -9.09 -4.32 4.08
N GLU A 116 -9.85 -3.31 3.67
CA GLU A 116 -9.68 -1.92 4.11
C GLU A 116 -9.84 -1.79 5.64
N LYS A 117 -10.83 -2.47 6.25
CA LYS A 117 -11.03 -2.42 7.71
C LYS A 117 -9.90 -3.08 8.48
N GLU A 118 -9.45 -4.28 8.07
CA GLU A 118 -8.29 -4.93 8.71
C GLU A 118 -7.07 -4.01 8.66
N LEU A 119 -6.73 -3.50 7.47
CA LEU A 119 -5.55 -2.67 7.29
C LEU A 119 -5.64 -1.31 8.01
N ILE A 120 -6.77 -0.62 7.96
CA ILE A 120 -6.93 0.66 8.68
C ILE A 120 -6.81 0.45 10.19
N ASN A 121 -7.40 -0.62 10.72
CA ASN A 121 -7.27 -0.94 12.14
C ASN A 121 -5.81 -1.23 12.51
N GLU A 122 -5.05 -1.81 11.60
CA GLU A 122 -3.65 -2.14 11.79
C GLU A 122 -2.73 -0.91 11.73
N ILE A 123 -2.89 -0.06 10.71
CA ILE A 123 -2.17 1.22 10.61
C ILE A 123 -2.48 2.11 11.83
N ARG A 124 -3.70 2.04 12.36
CA ARG A 124 -4.08 2.77 13.59
C ARG A 124 -3.43 2.21 14.87
N ARG A 125 -2.98 0.94 14.86
CA ARG A 125 -2.30 0.31 16.00
C ARG A 125 -0.79 0.57 16.01
N LEU A 126 -0.20 0.95 14.87
CA LEU A 126 1.18 1.41 14.73
C LEU A 126 1.33 2.87 15.17
#